data_AF-A0A955S8E9-F1
#
_entry.id   AF-A0A955S8E9-F1
#
_cell.length_a   1.000
_cell.length_b   1.000
_cell.length_c   1.000
_cell.angle_alpha   90.00
_cell.angle_beta   90.00
_cell.angle_gamma   90.00
#
_symmetry.space_group_name_H-M   'P 1'
#
loop_
_entity.id
_entity.type
_entity.pdbx_description
1 polymer ?
#
loop_
_entity_poly.entity_id
_entity_poly.type
_entity_poly.pdbx_seq_one_letter_code
_entity_poly.pdbx_strand_id
1 'polypeptide(L)'
;MKKRLFDCDKWKDPWYRKLPPIFKLFWNYLLDNCECWGEWKPDSELTSFLLGTEIDLQEALKNFNTSDKQRVQVFPNGNWFLLDFNYFQYGELSESCNAHKP
;
A
#
# COMPACT_ATOMS: atom_id res chain seq x y z
N MET A 1 1.13 12.43 15.06
CA MET A 1 0.04 11.99 14.16
C MET A 1 0.64 11.85 12.76
N LYS A 2 0.73 10.63 12.20
CA LYS A 2 1.25 10.44 10.84
C LYS A 2 0.21 11.03 9.87
N LYS A 3 0.60 12.03 9.07
CA LYS A 3 -0.24 12.59 8.00
C LYS A 3 0.26 12.00 6.68
N ARG A 4 -0.66 11.55 5.83
CA ARG A 4 -0.32 11.01 4.50
C ARG A 4 -1.07 11.79 3.43
N LEU A 5 -0.40 12.02 2.31
CA LEU A 5 -1.03 12.52 1.11
C LEU A 5 -1.89 11.41 0.50
N PHE A 6 -2.96 11.82 -0.18
CA PHE A 6 -3.82 10.94 -0.94
C PHE A 6 -3.95 11.48 -2.35
N ASP A 7 -3.78 10.60 -3.33
CA ASP A 7 -4.07 10.94 -4.71
C ASP A 7 -5.60 11.03 -4.90
N CYS A 8 -6.10 12.23 -5.19
CA CYS A 8 -7.50 12.47 -5.50
C CYS A 8 -7.88 11.88 -6.88
N ASP A 9 -6.93 11.76 -7.80
CA ASP A 9 -7.14 11.26 -9.16
C ASP A 9 -7.10 9.73 -9.25
N LYS A 10 -6.72 9.02 -8.17
CA LYS A 10 -6.77 7.54 -8.11
C LYS A 10 -8.15 6.99 -8.50
N TRP A 11 -9.23 7.71 -8.25
CA TRP A 11 -10.59 7.29 -8.62
C TRP A 11 -10.84 7.28 -10.13
N LYS A 12 -10.01 8.00 -10.91
CA LYS A 12 -10.04 8.01 -12.38
C LYS A 12 -9.15 6.92 -12.96
N ASP A 13 -8.14 6.49 -12.23
CA ASP A 13 -7.23 5.41 -12.61
C ASP A 13 -8.01 4.14 -12.99
N PRO A 14 -7.85 3.60 -14.21
CA PRO A 14 -8.58 2.42 -14.66
C PRO A 14 -8.35 1.17 -13.80
N TRP A 15 -7.16 0.97 -13.25
CA TRP A 15 -6.86 -0.14 -12.35
C TRP A 15 -7.65 0.04 -11.05
N TYR A 16 -7.58 1.20 -10.40
CA TYR A 16 -8.30 1.43 -9.15
C TYR A 16 -9.81 1.33 -9.36
N ARG A 17 -10.35 1.84 -10.48
CA ARG A 17 -11.78 1.73 -10.80
C ARG A 17 -12.26 0.29 -10.88
N LYS A 18 -11.46 -0.60 -11.47
CA LYS A 18 -11.79 -2.01 -11.68
C LYS A 18 -11.65 -2.87 -10.42
N LEU A 19 -10.96 -2.38 -9.38
CA LEU A 19 -10.85 -3.12 -8.12
C LEU A 19 -12.23 -3.39 -7.51
N PRO A 20 -12.48 -4.61 -7.01
CA PRO A 20 -13.60 -4.90 -6.15
C PRO A 20 -13.67 -3.92 -4.95
N PRO A 21 -14.87 -3.55 -4.48
CA PRO A 21 -15.02 -2.60 -3.37
C PRO A 21 -14.18 -2.96 -2.13
N ILE A 22 -14.10 -4.24 -1.80
CA ILE A 22 -13.32 -4.70 -0.64
C ILE A 22 -11.82 -4.47 -0.83
N PHE A 23 -11.28 -4.72 -2.03
CA PHE A 23 -9.85 -4.48 -2.30
C PHE A 23 -9.53 -2.99 -2.46
N LYS A 24 -10.50 -2.14 -2.84
CA LYS A 24 -10.34 -0.68 -2.72
C LYS A 24 -10.19 -0.24 -1.27
N LEU A 25 -11.02 -0.79 -0.38
CA LEU A 25 -10.96 -0.53 1.05
C LEU A 25 -9.64 -1.03 1.63
N PHE A 26 -9.25 -2.27 1.32
CA PHE A 26 -7.98 -2.84 1.77
C PHE A 26 -6.77 -2.08 1.25
N TRP A 27 -6.79 -1.63 -0.01
CA TRP A 27 -5.72 -0.78 -0.55
C TRP A 27 -5.57 0.53 0.23
N ASN A 28 -6.68 1.22 0.55
CA ASN A 28 -6.62 2.43 1.36
C ASN A 28 -6.11 2.13 2.78
N TYR A 29 -6.56 1.03 3.38
CA TYR A 29 -6.07 0.58 4.68
C TYR A 29 -4.55 0.36 4.68
N LEU A 30 -4.00 -0.27 3.63
CA LEU A 30 -2.55 -0.47 3.48
C LEU A 30 -1.80 0.86 3.41
N LEU A 31 -2.29 1.82 2.61
CA LEU A 31 -1.68 3.15 2.50
C LEU A 31 -1.64 3.87 3.86
N ASP A 32 -2.69 3.71 4.68
CA ASP A 32 -2.80 4.34 5.99
C ASP A 32 -1.93 3.66 7.06
N ASN A 33 -1.81 2.34 7.01
CA ASN A 33 -1.23 1.51 8.08
C ASN A 33 0.18 0.96 7.78
N CYS A 34 0.75 1.19 6.60
CA CYS A 34 2.14 0.83 6.34
C CYS A 34 3.12 1.72 7.12
N GLU A 35 4.39 1.34 7.18
CA GLU A 35 5.44 2.17 7.75
C GLU A 35 5.71 3.42 6.90
N CYS A 36 6.54 4.34 7.41
CA CYS A 36 6.78 5.59 6.70
C CYS A 36 7.44 5.39 5.34
N TRP A 37 8.18 4.31 5.11
CA TRP A 37 8.75 3.98 3.80
C TRP A 37 7.85 3.09 2.93
N GLY A 38 6.66 2.68 3.40
CA GLY A 38 5.71 1.88 2.61
C GLY A 38 5.73 0.37 2.87
N GLU A 39 6.46 -0.11 3.88
CA GLU A 39 6.43 -1.51 4.28
C GLU A 39 5.23 -1.82 5.19
N TRP A 40 4.55 -2.93 4.97
CA TRP A 40 3.45 -3.39 5.80
C TRP A 40 3.69 -4.83 6.22
N LYS A 41 3.57 -5.11 7.53
CA LYS A 41 3.64 -6.47 8.06
C LYS A 41 2.23 -7.08 8.03
N PRO A 42 2.00 -8.17 7.27
CA PRO A 42 0.67 -8.74 7.18
C PRO A 42 0.14 -9.26 8.52
N ASP A 43 -1.10 -8.86 8.81
CA ASP A 43 -1.91 -9.37 9.91
C ASP A 43 -3.35 -9.51 9.40
N SER A 44 -3.68 -10.68 8.87
CA SER A 44 -4.98 -10.93 8.25
C SER A 44 -6.10 -10.94 9.28
N GLU A 45 -5.84 -11.35 10.52
CA GLU A 45 -6.84 -11.37 11.59
C GLU A 45 -7.23 -9.94 11.98
N LEU A 46 -6.25 -9.09 12.29
CA LEU A 46 -6.49 -7.69 12.61
C LEU A 46 -7.14 -6.93 11.45
N THR A 47 -6.62 -7.14 10.24
CA THR A 47 -7.16 -6.48 9.05
C THR A 47 -8.63 -6.88 8.84
N SER A 48 -8.95 -8.17 8.94
CA SER A 48 -10.32 -8.64 8.74
C SER A 48 -11.26 -8.12 9.83
N PHE A 49 -10.79 -8.07 11.08
CA PHE A 49 -11.53 -7.47 12.18
C PHE A 49 -11.84 -5.99 11.93
N LEU A 50 -10.84 -5.19 11.52
CA LEU A 50 -11.01 -3.76 11.27
C LEU A 50 -11.88 -3.47 10.05
N LEU A 51 -11.77 -4.28 8.99
CA LEU A 51 -12.54 -4.10 7.75
C LEU A 51 -13.92 -4.74 7.81
N GLY A 52 -14.22 -5.53 8.85
CA GLY A 52 -15.51 -6.20 9.05
C GLY A 52 -15.79 -7.34 8.06
N THR A 53 -14.75 -7.85 7.39
CA THR A 53 -14.85 -8.97 6.45
C THR A 53 -13.48 -9.63 6.27
N GLU A 54 -13.48 -10.92 5.94
CA GLU A 54 -12.25 -11.64 5.63
C GLU A 54 -11.56 -11.07 4.39
N ILE A 55 -10.24 -10.92 4.47
CA ILE A 55 -9.39 -10.49 3.36
C ILE A 55 -8.48 -11.65 2.95
N ASP A 56 -8.69 -12.16 1.73
CA ASP A 56 -7.73 -13.05 1.11
C ASP A 56 -6.55 -12.23 0.56
N LEU A 57 -5.39 -12.37 1.21
CA LEU A 57 -4.16 -11.66 0.85
C LEU A 57 -3.61 -12.10 -0.52
N GLN A 58 -3.79 -13.36 -0.91
CA GLN A 58 -3.35 -13.83 -2.23
C GLN A 58 -4.22 -13.24 -3.33
N GLU A 59 -5.52 -13.18 -3.11
CA GLU A 59 -6.44 -12.55 -4.05
C GLU A 59 -6.19 -11.04 -4.13
N ALA A 60 -5.91 -10.38 -3.00
CA ALA A 60 -5.50 -8.99 -2.99
C ALA A 60 -4.24 -8.75 -3.84
N LEU A 61 -3.20 -9.60 -3.70
CA LEU A 61 -1.97 -9.49 -4.52
C LEU A 61 -2.27 -9.62 -6.02
N LYS A 62 -3.13 -10.55 -6.44
CA LYS A 62 -3.52 -10.69 -7.85
C LYS A 62 -4.26 -9.46 -8.38
N ASN A 63 -5.08 -8.82 -7.55
CA ASN A 63 -5.81 -7.61 -7.92
C ASN A 63 -4.89 -6.37 -7.96
N PHE A 64 -3.88 -6.31 -7.10
CA PHE A 64 -2.95 -5.17 -7.03
C PHE A 64 -1.83 -5.25 -8.07
N ASN A 65 -1.28 -6.43 -8.28
CA ASN A 65 -0.22 -6.70 -9.23
C ASN A 65 -0.81 -7.20 -10.54
N THR A 66 -0.94 -6.28 -11.48
CA THR A 66 -1.44 -6.57 -12.82
C THR A 66 -0.28 -6.88 -13.77
N SER A 67 -0.58 -7.39 -14.96
CA SER A 67 0.44 -7.71 -15.98
C SER A 67 1.24 -6.48 -16.43
N ASP A 68 0.65 -5.29 -16.36
CA ASP A 68 1.27 -4.02 -16.72
C ASP A 68 2.09 -3.39 -15.58
N LYS A 69 1.74 -3.65 -14.31
CA LYS A 69 2.36 -2.96 -13.18
C LYS A 69 2.30 -3.78 -11.90
N GLN A 70 3.47 -3.99 -11.30
CA GLN A 70 3.61 -4.43 -9.93
C GLN A 70 3.47 -3.23 -8.99
N ARG A 71 2.56 -3.33 -8.00
CA ARG A 71 2.31 -2.29 -6.99
C ARG A 71 2.75 -2.72 -5.60
N VAL A 72 2.73 -4.03 -5.35
CA VAL A 72 3.14 -4.64 -4.08
C VAL A 72 4.23 -5.67 -4.35
N GLN A 73 5.34 -5.55 -3.64
CA GLN A 73 6.36 -6.58 -3.56
C GLN A 73 6.25 -7.31 -2.23
N VAL A 74 6.36 -8.64 -2.24
CA VAL A 74 6.42 -9.44 -1.01
C VAL A 74 7.87 -9.82 -0.76
N PHE A 75 8.39 -9.47 0.42
CA PHE A 75 9.73 -9.81 0.85
C PHE A 75 9.81 -11.25 1.37
N PRO A 76 11.03 -11.85 1.46
CA PRO A 76 11.19 -13.22 1.97
C PRO A 76 10.68 -13.43 3.40
N ASN A 77 10.64 -12.38 4.21
CA ASN A 77 10.08 -12.39 5.56
C ASN A 77 8.54 -12.32 5.60
N GLY A 78 7.88 -12.24 4.44
CA GLY A 78 6.43 -12.11 4.30
C GLY A 78 5.91 -10.68 4.34
N ASN A 79 6.76 -9.68 4.61
CA ASN A 79 6.33 -8.29 4.61
C ASN A 79 6.02 -7.80 3.19
N TRP A 80 5.08 -6.87 3.08
CA TRP A 80 4.70 -6.26 1.83
C TRP A 80 5.34 -4.90 1.71
N PHE A 81 5.74 -4.52 0.51
CA PHE A 81 6.31 -3.22 0.22
C PHE A 81 5.53 -2.56 -0.91
N LEU A 82 4.97 -1.39 -0.63
CA LEU A 82 4.20 -0.60 -1.59
C LEU A 82 5.18 0.23 -2.43
N LEU A 83 5.43 -0.22 -3.67
CA LEU A 83 6.58 0.24 -4.47
C LEU A 83 6.59 1.76 -4.71
N ASP A 84 5.43 2.34 -5.05
CA ASP A 84 5.33 3.78 -5.36
C ASP A 84 5.09 4.64 -4.12
N PHE A 85 4.88 4.04 -2.94
CA PHE A 85 4.42 4.76 -1.76
C PHE A 85 5.42 5.83 -1.31
N ASN A 86 6.69 5.45 -1.18
CA ASN A 86 7.73 6.34 -0.68
C ASN A 86 7.94 7.54 -1.63
N TYR A 87 8.02 7.25 -2.93
CA TYR A 87 8.17 8.28 -3.96
C TYR A 87 6.97 9.23 -4.00
N PHE A 88 5.74 8.70 -3.90
CA PHE A 88 4.54 9.52 -3.89
C PHE A 88 4.46 10.44 -2.66
N GLN A 89 4.82 9.93 -1.48
CA GLN A 89 4.70 10.71 -0.23
C GLN A 89 5.81 11.74 -0.04
N TYR A 90 7.05 11.44 -0.45
CA TYR A 90 8.21 12.26 -0.11
C TYR A 90 9.06 12.68 -1.32
N GLY A 91 8.73 12.22 -2.52
CA GLY A 91 9.49 12.49 -3.73
C GLY A 91 10.79 11.68 -3.82
N GLU A 92 11.78 12.26 -4.49
CA GLU A 92 13.10 11.66 -4.62
C GLU A 92 13.88 11.72 -3.30
N LEU A 93 14.49 10.58 -2.93
CA LEU A 93 15.37 10.53 -1.77
C LEU A 93 16.64 11.32 -2.07
N SER A 94 17.04 12.18 -1.14
CA SER A 94 18.29 12.93 -1.20
C SER A 94 19.18 12.59 -0.01
N GLU A 95 20.49 12.47 -0.27
CA GLU A 95 21.53 12.35 0.77
C GLU A 95 21.56 13.59 1.69
N SER A 96 21.08 14.74 1.21
CA SER A 96 21.00 15.97 2.00
C SER A 96 19.88 15.94 3.04
N CYS A 97 18.99 14.95 3.02
CA CYS A 97 17.87 14.85 3.93
C CYS A 97 18.37 14.59 5.36
N ASN A 98 18.07 15.52 6.27
CA ASN A 98 18.50 15.40 7.68
C ASN A 98 17.91 14.16 8.37
N ALA A 99 16.75 13.65 7.94
CA ALA A 99 16.16 12.44 8.51
C ALA A 99 16.92 11.15 8.17
N HIS A 100 17.85 11.20 7.20
CA HIS A 100 18.71 10.07 6.83
C HIS A 100 20.05 10.07 7.59
N LYS A 101 20.31 11.12 8.40
CA LYS A 101 21.53 11.21 9.20
C LYS A 101 21.33 10.36 10.46
N PRO A 102 22.26 9.42 10.75
CA PRO A 102 22.16 8.51 11.89
C PRO A 102 22.27 9.21 13.25
#